data_AF-A0A9W9Z3D0-F1
#
_entry.id   AF-A0A9W9Z3D0-F1
#
_cell.length_a   1.000
_cell.length_b   1.000
_cell.length_c   1.000
_cell.angle_alpha   90.00
_cell.angle_beta   90.00
_cell.angle_gamma   90.00
#
_symmetry.space_group_name_H-M   'P 1'
#
loop_
_entity.id
_entity.type
_entity.pdbx_description
1 polymer ?
#
loop_
_entity_poly.entity_id
_entity_poly.type
_entity_poly.pdbx_seq_one_letter_code
_entity_poly.pdbx_strand_id
1 'polypeptide(L)'
;MLLLRMHYGVILLAEVATMAIEKSSFTITPLLSKMRCWLTGLFELKVKCIKNKNAPKNATDPDELFIHSKVTTDHLKWVPMGNQARKYGPQDIRPVHNDILIAKLRPGQELDLKMHTVKGIGKDHAKFSPVATASYRLLPEITITKPCEEELADKLAECFSEGVIRVEKNNGVKRAVVANSRRDTCSREIFRHDDLKNRVKLSRIRDHFIFSVESTGALSSDVLVCESIKVLLGKCRHFLSELDSHCVDT
;
A
#
# COMPACT_ATOMS: atom_id res chain seq x y z
N MET A 1 19.03 -3.62 -17.89
CA MET A 1 18.67 -2.55 -16.93
C MET A 1 17.27 -1.95 -17.18
N LEU A 2 16.83 -1.75 -18.43
CA LEU A 2 15.47 -1.28 -18.76
C LEU A 2 14.34 -2.25 -18.33
N LEU A 3 14.56 -3.57 -18.38
CA LEU A 3 13.59 -4.56 -17.88
C LEU A 3 13.30 -4.43 -16.37
N LEU A 4 14.30 -4.05 -15.56
CA LEU A 4 14.07 -3.84 -14.13
C LEU A 4 13.16 -2.62 -13.86
N ARG A 5 13.11 -1.63 -14.76
CA ARG A 5 12.44 -0.33 -14.49
C ARG A 5 10.93 -0.44 -14.28
N MET A 6 10.25 -1.34 -14.98
CA MET A 6 8.79 -1.50 -14.86
C MET A 6 8.39 -2.75 -14.08
N HIS A 7 9.22 -3.80 -14.09
CA HIS A 7 8.82 -5.06 -13.51
C HIS A 7 8.74 -5.04 -11.98
N TYR A 8 9.59 -4.29 -11.26
CA TYR A 8 9.51 -4.28 -9.80
C TYR A 8 8.19 -3.73 -9.26
N GLY A 9 7.71 -2.61 -9.80
CA GLY A 9 6.41 -2.05 -9.40
C GLY A 9 5.27 -3.02 -9.71
N VAL A 10 5.30 -3.66 -10.87
CA VAL A 10 4.28 -4.64 -11.28
C VAL A 10 4.30 -5.90 -10.40
N ILE A 11 5.48 -6.41 -10.07
CA ILE A 11 5.62 -7.63 -9.23
C ILE A 11 5.12 -7.35 -7.82
N LEU A 12 5.45 -6.19 -7.24
CA LEU A 12 4.96 -5.78 -5.92
C LEU A 12 3.43 -5.69 -5.88
N LEU A 13 2.81 -5.17 -6.93
CA LEU A 13 1.35 -5.02 -7.02
C LEU A 13 0.63 -6.33 -7.31
N ALA A 14 1.18 -7.17 -8.19
CA ALA A 14 0.42 -8.26 -8.81
C ALA A 14 0.88 -9.66 -8.41
N GLU A 15 2.12 -9.85 -7.96
CA GLU A 15 2.70 -11.21 -7.91
C GLU A 15 3.16 -11.63 -6.53
N VAL A 16 3.39 -10.68 -5.62
CA VAL A 16 3.62 -11.01 -4.22
C VAL A 16 2.29 -11.48 -3.61
N ALA A 17 2.27 -12.74 -3.15
CA ALA A 17 1.07 -13.39 -2.67
C ALA A 17 0.74 -12.99 -1.22
N THR A 18 -0.54 -12.79 -0.93
CA THR A 18 -1.05 -12.50 0.42
C THR A 18 -2.26 -13.37 0.75
N MET A 19 -2.70 -13.33 2.02
CA MET A 19 -3.93 -13.99 2.45
C MET A 19 -5.09 -13.00 2.49
N ALA A 20 -6.20 -13.33 1.84
CA ALA A 20 -7.44 -12.54 1.87
C ALA A 20 -8.68 -13.45 1.92
N ILE A 21 -9.82 -12.88 2.33
CA ILE A 21 -11.10 -13.60 2.38
C ILE A 21 -11.60 -13.86 0.95
N GLU A 22 -11.94 -15.10 0.64
CA GLU A 22 -12.51 -15.48 -0.66
C GLU A 22 -13.97 -15.91 -0.55
N LYS A 23 -14.31 -16.70 0.46
CA LYS A 23 -15.67 -17.19 0.66
C LYS A 23 -16.21 -16.74 2.01
N SER A 24 -17.39 -16.16 2.01
CA SER A 24 -18.20 -15.95 3.22
C SER A 24 -19.43 -16.85 3.13
N SER A 25 -19.77 -17.45 4.26
CA SER A 25 -21.00 -18.22 4.42
C SER A 25 -21.83 -17.60 5.52
N PHE A 26 -23.08 -17.30 5.17
CA PHE A 26 -24.10 -16.86 6.10
C PHE A 26 -24.78 -18.12 6.63
N THR A 27 -24.99 -18.22 7.94
CA THR A 27 -25.64 -19.39 8.53
C THR A 27 -27.16 -19.33 8.28
N ILE A 28 -27.58 -19.60 7.05
CA ILE A 28 -28.91 -20.14 6.71
C ILE A 28 -28.62 -21.41 5.91
N THR A 29 -28.90 -22.56 6.55
CA THR A 29 -28.78 -23.97 6.07
C THR A 29 -27.38 -24.58 5.85
N PRO A 30 -27.24 -25.92 6.07
CA PRO A 30 -25.97 -26.63 6.07
C PRO A 30 -25.65 -27.14 4.65
N LEU A 31 -25.11 -26.28 3.79
CA LEU A 31 -24.56 -26.72 2.51
C LEU A 31 -23.20 -26.04 2.29
N LEU A 32 -22.18 -26.58 2.94
CA LEU A 32 -20.80 -26.32 2.57
C LEU A 32 -20.13 -27.65 2.29
N SER A 33 -19.87 -27.86 1.00
CA SER A 33 -18.94 -28.88 0.52
C SER A 33 -17.61 -28.73 1.27
N LYS A 34 -17.08 -29.85 1.77
CA LYS A 34 -15.79 -29.94 2.46
C LYS A 34 -14.65 -29.47 1.55
N MET A 35 -14.33 -28.18 1.55
CA MET A 35 -13.00 -27.72 1.13
C MET A 35 -12.04 -27.95 2.29
N ARG A 36 -11.43 -29.13 2.34
CA ARG A 36 -10.28 -29.42 3.19
C ARG A 36 -9.03 -28.91 2.50
N CYS A 37 -8.68 -27.65 2.75
CA CYS A 37 -7.37 -27.13 2.41
C CYS A 37 -6.63 -26.79 3.71
N TRP A 38 -5.42 -27.31 3.89
CA TRP A 38 -4.62 -27.10 5.11
C TRP A 38 -4.03 -25.68 5.20
N LEU A 39 -4.22 -24.88 4.15
CA LEU A 39 -3.69 -23.52 3.98
C LEU A 39 -4.78 -22.43 4.10
N THR A 40 -6.03 -22.79 4.42
CA THR A 40 -7.10 -21.81 4.65
C THR A 40 -7.17 -21.40 6.12
N GLY A 41 -7.38 -20.11 6.37
CA GLY A 41 -7.79 -19.61 7.69
C GLY A 41 -9.31 -19.51 7.78
N LEU A 42 -9.85 -19.66 8.98
CA LEU A 42 -11.28 -19.48 9.25
C LEU A 42 -11.47 -18.35 10.25
N PHE A 43 -12.28 -17.37 9.89
CA PHE A 43 -12.72 -16.29 10.76
C PHE A 43 -14.23 -16.40 11.00
N GLU A 44 -14.64 -16.13 12.23
CA GLU A 44 -16.04 -16.10 12.63
C GLU A 44 -16.39 -14.69 13.13
N LEU A 45 -17.53 -14.16 12.68
CA LEU A 45 -18.11 -12.90 13.15
C LEU A 45 -19.50 -13.17 13.68
N LYS A 46 -19.68 -13.06 15.00
CA LYS A 46 -20.95 -13.25 15.68
C LYS A 46 -21.24 -12.04 16.57
N VAL A 47 -22.12 -11.17 16.11
CA VAL A 47 -22.46 -9.94 16.81
C VAL A 47 -23.97 -9.70 16.78
N LYS A 48 -24.53 -9.41 17.95
CA LYS A 48 -25.95 -9.06 18.12
C LYS A 48 -26.06 -7.67 18.73
N CYS A 49 -26.86 -6.82 18.10
CA CYS A 49 -27.09 -5.46 18.58
C CYS A 49 -28.25 -5.44 19.59
N ILE A 50 -27.98 -4.86 20.76
CA ILE A 50 -28.91 -4.83 21.89
C ILE A 50 -29.08 -3.38 22.35
N LYS A 51 -30.31 -3.00 22.71
CA LYS A 51 -30.57 -1.70 23.31
C LYS A 51 -29.97 -1.64 24.72
N ASN A 52 -29.15 -0.61 24.97
CA ASN A 52 -28.54 -0.41 26.27
C ASN A 52 -29.62 0.00 27.30
N LYS A 53 -29.80 -0.82 28.35
CA LYS A 53 -30.76 -0.52 29.42
C LYS A 53 -30.25 0.56 30.38
N ASN A 54 -28.94 0.80 30.40
CA ASN A 54 -28.29 1.76 31.29
C ASN A 54 -28.02 3.11 30.60
N ALA A 55 -28.54 3.34 29.40
CA ALA A 55 -28.33 4.58 28.66
C ALA A 55 -28.95 5.78 29.40
N PRO A 56 -28.29 6.95 29.41
CA PRO A 56 -28.87 8.17 29.97
C PRO A 56 -30.18 8.50 29.25
N LYS A 57 -31.21 8.93 29.98
CA LYS A 57 -32.53 9.26 29.40
C LYS A 57 -32.49 10.40 28.37
N ASN A 58 -31.44 11.23 28.41
CA ASN A 58 -31.22 12.37 27.50
C ASN A 58 -30.21 12.06 26.37
N ALA A 59 -29.67 10.84 26.31
CA ALA A 59 -28.71 10.47 25.28
C ALA A 59 -29.39 10.39 23.91
N THR A 60 -28.88 11.14 22.94
CA THR A 60 -29.30 11.07 21.52
C THR A 60 -28.29 10.28 20.69
N ASP A 61 -27.07 10.09 21.19
CA ASP A 61 -26.01 9.39 20.46
C ASP A 61 -26.33 7.88 20.33
N PRO A 62 -26.39 7.33 19.11
CA PRO A 62 -26.55 5.90 18.88
C PRO A 62 -25.52 5.00 19.60
N ASP A 63 -24.31 5.50 19.88
CA ASP A 63 -23.27 4.72 20.56
C ASP A 63 -23.55 4.52 22.06
N GLU A 64 -24.25 5.46 22.70
CA GLU A 64 -24.66 5.33 24.09
C GLU A 64 -25.96 4.52 24.23
N LEU A 65 -26.85 4.65 23.25
CA LEU A 65 -28.17 4.02 23.20
C LEU A 65 -28.09 2.51 22.89
N PHE A 66 -27.08 2.08 22.14
CA PHE A 66 -27.02 0.73 21.58
C PHE A 66 -25.65 0.07 21.77
N ILE A 67 -25.66 -1.15 22.30
CA ILE A 67 -24.45 -1.97 22.43
C ILE A 67 -24.25 -2.74 21.12
N HIS A 68 -23.02 -2.72 20.59
CA HIS A 68 -22.63 -3.33 19.30
C HIS A 68 -23.42 -2.78 18.09
N SER A 69 -23.76 -1.50 18.11
CA SER A 69 -24.33 -0.80 16.95
C SER A 69 -23.35 -0.71 15.77
N LYS A 70 -22.07 -0.52 16.06
CA LYS A 70 -20.99 -0.49 15.07
C LYS A 70 -20.20 -1.81 15.14
N VAL A 71 -20.26 -2.60 14.07
CA VAL A 71 -19.48 -3.84 13.95
C VAL A 71 -18.18 -3.51 13.23
N THR A 72 -17.08 -3.49 13.97
CA THR A 72 -15.72 -3.31 13.43
C THR A 72 -15.00 -4.64 13.22
N THR A 73 -13.84 -4.60 12.56
CA THR A 73 -12.96 -5.76 12.33
C THR A 73 -12.41 -6.40 13.60
N ASP A 74 -12.36 -5.68 14.72
CA ASP A 74 -11.97 -6.25 16.02
C ASP A 74 -12.87 -7.42 16.47
N HIS A 75 -14.13 -7.43 16.04
CA HIS A 75 -15.06 -8.52 16.35
C HIS A 75 -14.77 -9.82 15.57
N LEU A 76 -13.85 -9.80 14.60
CA LEU A 76 -13.44 -10.98 13.84
C LEU A 76 -12.58 -11.89 14.69
N LYS A 77 -13.08 -13.10 14.98
CA LYS A 77 -12.35 -14.10 15.75
C LYS A 77 -11.78 -15.16 14.84
N TRP A 78 -10.48 -15.40 14.95
CA TRP A 78 -9.84 -16.52 14.26
C TRP A 78 -10.23 -17.84 14.94
N VAL A 79 -10.68 -18.82 14.15
CA VAL A 79 -11.00 -20.18 14.58
C VAL A 79 -9.94 -21.12 14.01
N PRO A 80 -9.04 -21.67 14.85
CA PRO A 80 -7.97 -22.55 14.38
C PRO A 80 -8.53 -23.87 13.84
N MET A 81 -7.98 -24.36 12.74
CA MET A 81 -8.33 -25.66 12.16
C MET A 81 -7.17 -26.66 12.28
N GLY A 82 -7.45 -27.85 12.80
CA GLY A 82 -6.46 -28.93 12.94
C GLY A 82 -5.28 -28.52 13.84
N ASN A 83 -4.05 -28.66 13.33
CA ASN A 83 -2.82 -28.38 14.09
C ASN A 83 -2.44 -26.89 14.13
N GLN A 84 -3.22 -25.98 13.53
CA GLN A 84 -2.88 -24.56 13.48
C GLN A 84 -2.81 -23.92 14.88
N ALA A 85 -3.65 -24.37 15.83
CA ALA A 85 -3.64 -23.90 17.21
C ALA A 85 -2.31 -24.14 17.94
N ARG A 86 -1.50 -25.11 17.49
CA ARG A 86 -0.17 -25.38 18.06
C ARG A 86 0.94 -24.53 17.43
N LYS A 87 0.73 -24.08 16.19
CA LYS A 87 1.75 -23.38 15.39
C LYS A 87 1.65 -21.86 15.53
N TYR A 88 0.45 -21.34 15.70
CA TYR A 88 0.17 -19.91 15.74
C TYR A 88 -0.51 -19.56 17.06
N GLY A 89 -0.03 -18.50 17.69
CA GLY A 89 -0.62 -17.89 18.86
C GLY A 89 -1.87 -17.06 18.50
N PRO A 90 -2.64 -16.63 19.51
CA PRO A 90 -3.87 -15.86 19.31
C PRO A 90 -3.64 -14.47 18.71
N GLN A 91 -2.42 -13.93 18.77
CA GLN A 91 -2.08 -12.62 18.19
C GLN A 91 -1.46 -12.70 16.79
N ASP A 92 -1.04 -13.89 16.35
CA ASP A 92 -0.35 -14.06 15.06
C ASP A 92 -1.31 -13.93 13.88
N ILE A 93 -2.57 -14.37 14.07
CA ILE A 93 -3.60 -14.38 13.04
C ILE A 93 -4.74 -13.46 13.47
N ARG A 94 -4.74 -12.25 12.92
CA ARG A 94 -5.76 -11.23 13.14
C ARG A 94 -5.89 -10.31 11.92
N PRO A 95 -6.99 -9.55 11.81
CA PRO A 95 -7.06 -8.43 10.88
C PRO A 95 -5.91 -7.44 11.14
N VAL A 96 -5.41 -6.80 10.09
CA VAL A 96 -4.33 -5.80 10.21
C VAL A 96 -4.78 -4.59 11.02
N HIS A 97 -5.97 -4.08 10.68
CA HIS A 97 -6.60 -2.92 11.32
C HIS A 97 -7.84 -3.39 12.09
N ASN A 98 -8.01 -2.92 13.32
CA ASN A 98 -9.09 -3.36 14.23
C ASN A 98 -10.33 -2.45 14.16
N ASP A 99 -10.21 -1.29 13.53
CA ASP A 99 -11.18 -0.19 13.52
C ASP A 99 -11.98 -0.06 12.21
N ILE A 100 -11.76 -0.97 11.25
CA ILE A 100 -12.51 -0.94 9.99
C ILE A 100 -13.96 -1.32 10.27
N LEU A 101 -14.88 -0.39 10.03
CA LEU A 101 -16.31 -0.60 10.16
C LEU A 101 -16.81 -1.54 9.05
N ILE A 102 -17.38 -2.67 9.43
CA ILE A 102 -17.98 -3.66 8.54
C ILE A 102 -19.46 -3.35 8.32
N ALA A 103 -20.21 -3.17 9.40
CA ALA A 103 -21.66 -2.97 9.35
C ALA A 103 -22.15 -2.10 10.51
N LYS A 104 -23.28 -1.41 10.29
CA LYS A 104 -24.05 -0.72 11.34
C LYS A 104 -25.36 -1.45 11.56
N LEU A 105 -25.59 -1.92 12.79
CA LEU A 105 -26.76 -2.68 13.17
C LEU A 105 -27.76 -1.81 13.93
N ARG A 106 -29.01 -2.27 13.99
CA ARG A 106 -30.07 -1.76 14.87
C ARG A 106 -30.50 -2.85 15.85
N PRO A 107 -31.13 -2.48 16.99
CA PRO A 107 -31.55 -3.45 17.99
C PRO A 107 -32.43 -4.54 17.39
N GLY A 108 -32.11 -5.80 17.68
CA GLY A 108 -32.80 -6.96 17.13
C GLY A 108 -32.17 -7.53 15.86
N GLN A 109 -31.21 -6.84 15.24
CA GLN A 109 -30.40 -7.37 14.16
C GLN A 109 -29.20 -8.16 14.71
N GLU A 110 -28.86 -9.24 14.01
CA GLU A 110 -27.75 -10.13 14.32
C GLU A 110 -26.97 -10.43 13.04
N LEU A 111 -25.65 -10.56 13.19
CA LEU A 111 -24.74 -10.91 12.12
C LEU A 111 -23.94 -12.15 12.53
N ASP A 112 -24.13 -13.25 11.81
CA ASP A 112 -23.39 -14.51 11.95
C ASP A 112 -22.75 -14.88 10.60
N LEU A 113 -21.43 -14.78 10.52
CA LEU A 113 -20.64 -15.05 9.33
C LEU A 113 -19.48 -15.97 9.63
N LYS A 114 -19.24 -16.90 8.71
CA LYS A 114 -18.00 -17.67 8.63
C LYS A 114 -17.26 -17.32 7.35
N MET A 115 -16.02 -16.89 7.48
CA MET A 115 -15.18 -16.40 6.40
C MET A 115 -13.93 -17.27 6.25
N HIS A 116 -13.68 -17.73 5.02
CA HIS A 116 -12.51 -18.50 4.68
C HIS A 116 -11.47 -17.61 3.98
N THR A 117 -10.26 -17.56 4.53
CA THR A 117 -9.11 -16.88 3.93
C THR A 117 -8.26 -17.86 3.15
N VAL A 118 -7.83 -17.44 1.96
CA VAL A 118 -6.95 -18.20 1.05
C VAL A 118 -5.73 -17.37 0.71
N LYS A 119 -4.64 -18.03 0.33
CA LYS A 119 -3.48 -17.38 -0.28
C LYS A 119 -3.77 -17.15 -1.77
N GLY A 120 -3.55 -15.93 -2.24
CA GLY A 120 -3.71 -15.56 -3.65
C GLY A 120 -2.72 -14.48 -4.08
N ILE A 121 -2.69 -14.18 -5.37
CA ILE A 121 -1.84 -13.14 -5.96
C ILE A 121 -2.67 -11.93 -6.40
N GLY A 122 -2.08 -10.73 -6.37
CA GLY A 122 -2.75 -9.49 -6.76
C GLY A 122 -3.22 -9.47 -8.23
N LYS A 123 -2.60 -10.27 -9.09
CA LYS A 123 -2.98 -10.45 -10.50
C LYS A 123 -4.36 -11.06 -10.65
N ASP A 124 -4.75 -11.97 -9.75
CA ASP A 124 -6.06 -12.62 -9.79
C ASP A 124 -7.14 -11.67 -9.28
N HIS A 125 -6.86 -10.96 -8.18
CA HIS A 125 -7.76 -9.96 -7.64
C HIS A 125 -7.01 -8.95 -6.78
N ALA A 126 -7.37 -7.66 -6.90
CA ALA A 126 -6.78 -6.55 -6.15
C ALA A 126 -6.81 -6.72 -4.60
N LYS A 127 -7.70 -7.55 -4.04
CA LYS A 127 -7.78 -7.82 -2.59
C LYS A 127 -6.55 -8.57 -2.06
N PHE A 128 -5.80 -9.20 -2.95
CA PHE A 128 -4.54 -9.88 -2.63
C PHE A 128 -3.32 -8.97 -2.84
N SER A 129 -3.48 -7.71 -3.26
CA SER A 129 -2.36 -6.77 -3.36
C SER A 129 -1.82 -6.46 -1.95
N PRO A 130 -0.54 -6.74 -1.66
CA PRO A 130 0.06 -6.42 -0.36
C PRO A 130 0.35 -4.92 -0.18
N VAL A 131 0.41 -4.18 -1.28
CA VAL A 131 0.78 -2.77 -1.29
C VAL A 131 -0.45 -1.91 -1.56
N ALA A 132 -0.55 -0.78 -0.88
CA ALA A 132 -1.53 0.26 -1.17
C ALA A 132 -1.10 1.00 -2.45
N THR A 133 0.11 1.56 -2.43
CA THR A 133 0.74 2.19 -3.58
C THR A 133 2.21 1.77 -3.65
N ALA A 134 2.61 1.25 -4.81
CA ALA A 134 4.01 1.06 -5.15
C ALA A 134 4.31 1.90 -6.39
N SER A 135 5.14 2.93 -6.25
CA SER A 135 5.51 3.80 -7.34
C SER A 135 7.00 4.15 -7.29
N TYR A 136 7.50 4.65 -8.40
CA TYR A 136 8.84 5.20 -8.46
C TYR A 136 8.82 6.49 -9.27
N ARG A 137 9.79 7.35 -8.98
CA ARG A 137 10.11 8.50 -9.81
C ARG A 137 11.61 8.61 -9.99
N LEU A 138 12.02 9.16 -11.12
CA LEU A 138 13.42 9.50 -11.35
C LEU A 138 13.80 10.72 -10.52
N LEU A 139 15.05 10.79 -10.07
CA LEU A 139 15.54 11.99 -9.40
C LEU A 139 15.49 13.19 -10.37
N PRO A 140 14.78 14.28 -10.03
CA PRO A 140 14.83 15.51 -10.79
C PRO A 140 16.24 16.10 -10.78
N GLU A 141 16.68 16.59 -11.92
CA GLU A 141 17.95 17.28 -12.07
C GLU A 141 17.68 18.68 -12.61
N ILE A 142 17.95 19.67 -11.76
CA ILE A 142 17.70 21.08 -12.03
C ILE A 142 19.06 21.71 -12.30
N THR A 143 19.28 22.20 -13.51
CA THR A 143 20.52 22.89 -13.88
C THR A 143 20.21 24.34 -14.19
N ILE A 144 20.79 25.26 -13.42
CA ILE A 144 20.70 26.70 -13.68
C ILE A 144 21.75 27.02 -14.77
N THR A 145 21.30 27.35 -15.99
CA THR A 145 22.17 27.62 -17.14
C THR A 145 22.73 29.03 -17.11
N LYS A 146 21.95 29.99 -16.58
CA LYS A 146 22.34 31.40 -16.43
C LYS A 146 22.14 31.81 -14.98
N PRO A 147 23.06 32.56 -14.37
CA PRO A 147 22.89 33.01 -12.99
C PRO A 147 21.60 33.83 -12.85
N CYS A 148 20.84 33.52 -11.79
CA CYS A 148 19.67 34.29 -11.37
C CYS A 148 20.05 35.03 -10.09
N GLU A 149 19.99 36.36 -10.15
CA GLU A 149 20.42 37.26 -9.08
C GLU A 149 19.27 38.14 -8.61
N GLU A 150 19.35 38.60 -7.36
CA GLU A 150 18.41 39.54 -6.74
C GLU A 150 16.94 39.10 -6.84
N GLU A 151 16.08 39.93 -7.43
CA GLU A 151 14.64 39.67 -7.56
C GLU A 151 14.36 38.40 -8.38
N LEU A 152 15.20 38.09 -9.38
CA LEU A 152 15.07 36.86 -10.15
C LEU A 152 15.38 35.62 -9.31
N ALA A 153 16.27 35.72 -8.32
CA ALA A 153 16.58 34.62 -7.43
C ALA A 153 15.40 34.32 -6.49
N ASP A 154 14.75 35.36 -5.97
CA ASP A 154 13.58 35.24 -5.11
C ASP A 154 12.38 34.67 -5.92
N LYS A 155 12.12 35.21 -7.13
CA LYS A 155 11.11 34.66 -8.07
C LYS A 155 11.36 33.21 -8.46
N LEU A 156 12.63 32.83 -8.68
CA LEU A 156 12.99 31.45 -8.99
C LEU A 156 12.63 30.54 -7.82
N ALA A 157 12.93 30.94 -6.58
CA ALA A 157 12.63 30.14 -5.40
C ALA A 157 11.12 29.93 -5.21
N GLU A 158 10.29 30.94 -5.48
CA GLU A 158 8.82 30.85 -5.43
C GLU A 158 8.23 29.88 -6.47
N CYS A 159 8.88 29.71 -7.62
CA CYS A 159 8.44 28.79 -8.68
C CYS A 159 8.60 27.31 -8.32
N PHE A 160 9.41 26.98 -7.30
CA PHE A 160 9.68 25.62 -6.88
C PHE A 160 9.11 25.32 -5.49
N SER A 161 9.00 24.03 -5.17
CA SER A 161 8.63 23.61 -3.81
C SER A 161 9.67 24.09 -2.79
N GLU A 162 9.21 24.33 -1.56
CA GLU A 162 10.06 24.80 -0.48
C GLU A 162 11.27 23.87 -0.25
N GLY A 163 12.45 24.48 -0.16
CA GLY A 163 13.72 23.78 0.08
C GLY A 163 14.34 23.13 -1.17
N VAL A 164 13.77 23.29 -2.36
CA VAL A 164 14.40 22.88 -3.63
C VAL A 164 15.49 23.87 -4.03
N ILE A 165 15.13 25.16 -4.09
CA ILE A 165 16.03 26.27 -4.37
C ILE A 165 16.28 27.03 -3.06
N ARG A 166 17.55 27.38 -2.81
CA ARG A 166 17.96 28.26 -1.72
C ARG A 166 18.54 29.53 -2.32
N VAL A 167 18.21 30.67 -1.73
CA VAL A 167 18.83 31.96 -2.07
C VAL A 167 19.98 32.20 -1.12
N GLU A 168 21.20 32.28 -1.64
CA GLU A 168 22.41 32.57 -0.88
C GLU A 168 22.89 33.98 -1.18
N LYS A 169 23.46 34.66 -0.18
CA LYS A 169 24.14 35.94 -0.40
C LYS A 169 25.62 35.68 -0.59
N ASN A 170 26.13 35.95 -1.80
CA ASN A 170 27.56 35.85 -2.10
C ASN A 170 28.06 37.24 -2.52
N ASN A 171 29.07 37.78 -1.82
CA ASN A 171 29.60 39.14 -2.03
C ASN A 171 28.53 40.26 -2.00
N GLY A 172 27.50 40.11 -1.17
CA GLY A 172 26.38 41.07 -1.08
C GLY A 172 25.27 40.85 -2.11
N VAL A 173 25.49 40.05 -3.16
CA VAL A 173 24.50 39.72 -4.20
C VAL A 173 23.74 38.45 -3.81
N LYS A 174 22.40 38.50 -3.87
CA LYS A 174 21.55 37.31 -3.71
C LYS A 174 21.63 36.45 -4.97
N ARG A 175 21.94 35.16 -4.84
CA ARG A 175 21.97 34.19 -5.95
C ARG A 175 21.18 32.94 -5.60
N ALA A 176 20.41 32.44 -6.56
CA ALA A 176 19.72 31.16 -6.42
C ALA A 176 20.68 29.98 -6.62
N VAL A 177 20.64 29.00 -5.72
CA VAL A 177 21.36 27.73 -5.82
C VAL A 177 20.39 26.57 -5.61
N VAL A 178 20.66 25.46 -6.30
CA VAL A 178 19.87 24.24 -6.13
C VAL A 178 20.33 23.55 -4.85
N ALA A 179 19.47 23.52 -3.83
CA ALA A 179 19.79 22.92 -2.54
C ALA A 179 19.43 21.43 -2.52
N ASN A 180 18.19 21.09 -2.90
CA ASN A 180 17.73 19.70 -2.87
C ASN A 180 16.73 19.39 -3.98
N SER A 181 17.24 18.89 -5.11
CA SER A 181 16.42 18.50 -6.27
C SER A 181 15.46 17.33 -5.98
N ARG A 182 15.69 16.52 -4.93
CA ARG A 182 14.80 15.41 -4.58
C ARG A 182 13.42 15.89 -4.14
N ARG A 183 13.32 17.07 -3.52
CA ARG A 183 12.05 17.62 -3.04
C ARG A 183 11.16 18.17 -4.15
N ASP A 184 11.70 18.34 -5.35
CA ASP A 184 10.93 18.85 -6.47
C ASP A 184 9.86 17.85 -6.92
N THR A 185 8.65 18.37 -7.14
CA THR A 185 7.50 17.65 -7.71
C THR A 185 7.44 17.76 -9.23
N CYS A 186 8.36 18.50 -9.85
CA CYS A 186 8.41 18.79 -11.28
C CYS A 186 7.14 19.50 -11.78
N SER A 187 6.68 20.53 -11.05
CA SER A 187 5.49 21.33 -11.40
C SER A 187 5.59 22.02 -12.76
N ARG A 188 6.82 22.28 -13.24
CA ARG A 188 7.10 23.00 -14.50
C ARG A 188 6.59 24.45 -14.53
N GLU A 189 6.30 25.02 -13.37
CA GLU A 189 5.82 26.41 -13.24
C GLU A 189 6.76 27.42 -13.88
N ILE A 190 8.07 27.14 -13.83
CA ILE A 190 9.11 27.97 -14.43
C ILE A 190 8.90 28.30 -15.92
N PHE A 191 8.21 27.44 -16.67
CA PHE A 191 7.95 27.67 -18.10
C PHE A 191 6.83 28.68 -18.37
N ARG A 192 6.07 29.09 -17.34
CA ARG A 192 5.06 30.15 -17.44
C ARG A 192 5.67 31.55 -17.38
N HIS A 193 6.90 31.67 -16.86
CA HIS A 193 7.62 32.92 -16.77
C HIS A 193 8.67 33.01 -17.89
N ASP A 194 8.47 33.93 -18.83
CA ASP A 194 9.38 34.11 -19.98
C ASP A 194 10.82 34.47 -19.55
N ASP A 195 10.97 35.20 -18.44
CA ASP A 195 12.25 35.61 -17.87
C ASP A 195 13.10 34.44 -17.36
N LEU A 196 12.45 33.37 -16.90
CA LEU A 196 13.07 32.22 -16.23
C LEU A 196 13.18 30.99 -17.14
N LYS A 197 12.30 30.87 -18.14
CA LYS A 197 12.22 29.74 -19.07
C LYS A 197 13.55 29.35 -19.71
N ASN A 198 14.37 30.34 -20.07
CA ASN A 198 15.66 30.11 -20.74
C ASN A 198 16.86 30.04 -19.78
N ARG A 199 16.64 30.19 -18.46
CA ARG A 199 17.69 30.21 -17.43
C ARG A 199 17.83 28.90 -16.66
N VAL A 200 16.85 28.01 -16.77
CA VAL A 200 16.85 26.71 -16.08
C VAL A 200 16.54 25.59 -17.05
N LYS A 201 17.32 24.52 -16.95
CA LYS A 201 17.08 23.26 -17.63
C LYS A 201 16.58 22.25 -16.59
N LEU A 202 15.35 21.78 -16.80
CA LEU A 202 14.77 20.69 -16.02
C LEU A 202 15.02 19.37 -16.74
N SER A 203 15.67 18.44 -16.06
CA SER A 203 15.98 17.10 -16.54
C SER A 203 15.77 16.07 -15.44
N ARG A 204 16.03 14.80 -15.74
CA ARG A 204 15.91 13.69 -14.78
C ARG A 204 17.06 12.72 -14.99
N ILE A 205 17.67 12.28 -13.91
CA ILE A 205 18.76 11.30 -13.97
C ILE A 205 18.16 9.92 -14.23
N ARG A 206 18.47 9.32 -15.38
CA ARG A 206 17.84 8.07 -15.86
C ARG A 206 18.16 6.84 -15.00
N ASP A 207 19.27 6.89 -14.26
CA ASP A 207 19.78 5.74 -13.51
C ASP A 207 19.58 5.89 -11.99
N HIS A 208 18.90 6.95 -11.56
CA HIS A 208 18.60 7.18 -10.16
C HIS A 208 17.08 7.17 -9.91
N PHE A 209 16.64 6.14 -9.20
CA PHE A 209 15.24 5.88 -8.90
C PHE A 209 14.95 6.13 -7.42
N ILE A 210 13.87 6.85 -7.16
CA ILE A 210 13.31 7.04 -5.83
C ILE A 210 12.04 6.20 -5.77
N PHE A 211 12.11 5.07 -5.07
CA PHE A 211 10.97 4.20 -4.84
C PHE A 211 10.17 4.67 -3.62
N SER A 212 8.85 4.55 -3.71
CA SER A 212 7.91 4.71 -2.60
C SER A 212 7.01 3.48 -2.55
N VAL A 213 7.10 2.73 -1.45
CA VAL A 213 6.35 1.48 -1.27
C VAL A 213 5.59 1.55 0.04
N GLU A 214 4.26 1.64 -0.08
CA GLU A 214 3.34 1.69 1.04
C GLU A 214 2.67 0.32 1.19
N SER A 215 2.95 -0.34 2.31
CA SER A 215 2.31 -1.61 2.64
C SER A 215 0.90 -1.39 3.20
N THR A 216 -0.01 -2.34 2.94
CA THR A 216 -1.33 -2.39 3.60
C THR A 216 -1.24 -2.84 5.07
N GLY A 217 -0.08 -3.34 5.49
CA GLY A 217 0.23 -3.80 6.86
C GLY A 217 0.23 -5.32 7.03
N ALA A 218 -0.04 -6.09 5.97
CA ALA A 218 0.08 -7.56 6.01
C ALA A 218 1.54 -8.03 6.15
N LEU A 219 2.47 -7.33 5.51
CA LEU A 219 3.92 -7.55 5.58
C LEU A 219 4.62 -6.19 5.64
N SER A 220 5.82 -6.11 6.20
CA SER A 220 6.58 -4.86 6.21
C SER A 220 7.12 -4.53 4.80
N SER A 221 7.27 -3.23 4.49
CA SER A 221 7.65 -2.78 3.14
C SER A 221 9.02 -3.30 2.69
N ASP A 222 9.97 -3.44 3.60
CA ASP A 222 11.29 -4.02 3.35
C ASP A 222 11.21 -5.48 2.91
N VAL A 223 10.39 -6.28 3.59
CA VAL A 223 10.16 -7.68 3.23
C VAL A 223 9.47 -7.80 1.87
N LEU A 224 8.50 -6.93 1.58
CA LEU A 224 7.81 -6.93 0.28
C LEU A 224 8.77 -6.71 -0.89
N VAL A 225 9.71 -5.79 -0.76
CA VAL A 225 10.73 -5.55 -1.79
C VAL A 225 11.62 -6.77 -1.96
N CYS A 226 12.08 -7.38 -0.87
CA CYS A 226 12.87 -8.62 -0.94
C CYS A 226 12.10 -9.77 -1.60
N GLU A 227 10.83 -9.98 -1.26
CA GLU A 227 9.99 -11.01 -1.87
C GLU A 227 9.76 -10.75 -3.36
N SER A 228 9.60 -9.50 -3.78
CA SER A 228 9.45 -9.16 -5.21
C SER A 228 10.69 -9.55 -6.03
N ILE A 229 11.90 -9.36 -5.47
CA ILE A 229 13.15 -9.80 -6.11
C ILE A 229 13.19 -11.33 -6.22
N LYS A 230 12.80 -12.04 -5.14
CA LYS A 230 12.77 -13.52 -5.15
C LYS A 230 11.80 -14.06 -6.19
N VAL A 231 10.63 -13.44 -6.35
CA VAL A 231 9.65 -13.83 -7.39
C VAL A 231 10.25 -13.65 -8.79
N LEU A 232 10.92 -12.53 -9.05
CA LEU A 232 11.59 -12.29 -10.33
C LEU A 232 12.69 -13.34 -10.59
N LEU A 233 13.52 -13.63 -9.60
CA LEU A 233 14.55 -14.66 -9.69
C LEU A 233 13.96 -16.05 -9.93
N GLY A 234 12.85 -16.38 -9.25
CA GLY A 234 12.14 -17.64 -9.43
C GLY A 234 11.64 -17.83 -10.86
N LYS A 235 11.12 -16.77 -11.48
CA LYS A 235 10.70 -16.79 -12.89
C LYS A 235 11.86 -17.03 -13.84
N CYS A 236 12.99 -16.33 -13.66
CA CYS A 236 14.17 -16.54 -14.48
C CYS A 236 14.68 -17.98 -14.36
N ARG A 237 14.74 -18.51 -13.13
CA ARG A 237 15.14 -19.91 -12.87
C ARG A 237 14.19 -20.92 -13.53
N HIS A 238 12.89 -20.66 -13.51
CA HIS A 238 11.91 -21.52 -14.16
C HIS A 238 12.14 -21.59 -15.68
N PHE A 239 12.34 -20.45 -16.35
CA PHE A 239 12.65 -20.48 -17.78
C PHE A 239 13.99 -21.15 -18.10
N LEU A 240 15.00 -21.00 -17.24
CA LEU A 240 16.27 -21.72 -17.41
C LEU A 240 16.06 -23.23 -17.29
N SER A 241 15.27 -23.70 -16.32
CA SER A 241 15.00 -25.14 -16.18
C SER A 241 14.23 -25.73 -17.36
N GLU A 242 13.33 -24.96 -17.98
CA GLU A 242 12.60 -25.40 -19.18
C GLU A 242 13.52 -25.43 -20.42
N LEU A 243 14.51 -24.54 -20.50
CA LEU A 243 15.50 -24.60 -21.58
C LEU A 243 16.43 -25.81 -21.41
N ASP A 244 16.88 -26.06 -20.17
CA ASP A 244 17.75 -27.20 -19.86
C ASP A 244 17.04 -28.54 -20.11
N SER A 245 15.75 -28.66 -19.80
CA SER A 245 14.99 -29.89 -20.07
C SER A 245 14.88 -30.20 -21.56
N HIS A 246 14.68 -29.18 -22.40
CA HIS A 246 14.58 -29.36 -23.86
C HIS A 246 15.91 -29.64 -24.55
N CYS A 247 17.03 -29.21 -23.99
CA CYS A 247 18.37 -29.49 -24.54
C CYS A 247 18.84 -30.94 -24.31
N VAL A 248 18.19 -31.71 -23.43
CA VAL A 248 18.53 -33.12 -23.19
C VAL A 248 17.87 -34.05 -24.22
N ASP A 249 16.83 -33.58 -24.91
CA ASP A 249 16.05 -34.37 -25.88
C ASP A 249 16.56 -34.27 -27.34
N THR A 250 17.72 -33.64 -27.58
CA THR A 250 18.41 -33.55 -28.89
C THR A 250 19.84 -34.05 -28.81
#